data_AF-A0A7V3M645-F1
#
_entry.id   AF-A0A7V3M645-F1
#
_cell.length_a   1.000
_cell.length_b   1.000
_cell.length_c   1.000
_cell.angle_alpha   90.00
_cell.angle_beta   90.00
_cell.angle_gamma   90.00
#
_symmetry.space_group_name_H-M   'P 1'
#
loop_
_entity.id
_entity.type
_entity.pdbx_description
1 polymer ?
#
loop_
_entity_poly.entity_id
_entity_poly.type
_entity_poly.pdbx_seq_one_letter_code
_entity_poly.pdbx_strand_id
1 'polypeptide(L)'
;DIVIFRFPSEDPDDYQCGGKQYGKDFIKRVIGLPGDKIEIKEGMVFVNDISIGREEYVQFLDGVRYPGAANKTDPSLFQKYWESRQSGKIYGELIRDNFGPVKVPENHYFVMGDNRDRSCDSRYWGPVPENYIKGKPLIIYWPLSRIKIPK
;
A
#
# COMPACT_ATOMS: atom_id res chain seq x y z
N ASP A 1 -8.95 -8.15 -2.51
CA ASP A 1 -8.27 -9.30 -3.16
C ASP A 1 -6.75 -9.25 -3.01
N ILE A 2 -6.04 -10.34 -3.30
CA ILE A 2 -4.57 -10.36 -3.43
C ILE A 2 -4.22 -10.31 -4.91
N VAL A 3 -3.20 -9.53 -5.26
CA VAL A 3 -2.71 -9.38 -6.63
C VAL A 3 -1.22 -9.66 -6.71
N ILE A 4 -0.81 -10.21 -7.84
CA ILE A 4 0.58 -10.34 -8.27
C ILE A 4 0.81 -9.29 -9.35
N PHE A 5 1.84 -8.48 -9.22
CA PHE A 5 2.14 -7.41 -10.17
C PHE A 5 3.64 -7.18 -10.27
N ARG A 6 4.08 -6.71 -11.43
CA ARG A 6 5.45 -6.21 -11.62
C ARG A 6 5.57 -4.85 -10.92
N PHE A 7 6.71 -4.56 -10.32
CA PHE A 7 6.98 -3.23 -9.75
C PHE A 7 6.66 -2.12 -10.76
N PRO A 8 5.78 -1.15 -10.42
CA PRO A 8 5.24 -0.20 -11.37
C PRO A 8 6.20 0.98 -11.60
N SER A 9 7.35 0.66 -12.17
CA SER A 9 8.32 1.61 -12.69
C SER A 9 9.07 1.00 -13.86
N GLU A 10 9.25 1.79 -14.91
CA GLU A 10 10.15 1.47 -16.03
C GLU A 10 11.57 1.99 -15.82
N ASP A 11 11.81 2.75 -14.75
CA ASP A 11 13.14 3.27 -14.42
C ASP A 11 13.95 2.20 -13.65
N PRO A 12 15.06 1.68 -14.22
CA PRO A 12 15.93 0.71 -13.54
C PRO A 12 16.67 1.28 -12.33
N ASP A 13 16.71 2.61 -12.18
CA ASP A 13 17.32 3.32 -11.07
C ASP A 13 16.31 3.76 -10.00
N ASP A 14 15.00 3.50 -10.18
CA ASP A 14 14.00 3.76 -9.15
C ASP A 14 14.32 2.98 -7.86
N TYR A 15 14.62 3.74 -6.81
CA TYR A 15 15.09 3.24 -5.54
C TYR A 15 14.01 3.49 -4.48
N GLN A 16 13.37 2.41 -4.05
CA GLN A 16 12.31 2.45 -3.06
C GLN A 16 12.62 1.47 -1.93
N CYS A 17 12.37 1.91 -0.69
CA CYS A 17 12.49 1.06 0.50
C CYS A 17 13.85 0.38 0.66
N GLY A 18 14.95 1.11 0.42
CA GLY A 18 16.31 0.59 0.62
C GLY A 18 16.85 -0.27 -0.53
N GLY A 19 16.25 -0.23 -1.72
CA GLY A 19 16.80 -0.93 -2.89
C GLY A 19 16.17 -0.57 -4.23
N LYS A 20 16.86 -0.94 -5.31
CA LYS A 20 16.29 -0.97 -6.66
C LYS A 20 15.22 -2.05 -6.74
N GLN A 21 14.08 -1.73 -7.35
CA GLN A 21 12.95 -2.66 -7.42
C GLN A 21 12.49 -2.99 -8.84
N TYR A 22 13.08 -2.35 -9.85
CA TYR A 22 12.80 -2.59 -11.26
C TYR A 22 12.80 -4.09 -11.61
N GLY A 23 11.80 -4.50 -12.39
CA GLY A 23 11.65 -5.86 -12.89
C GLY A 23 11.22 -6.91 -11.85
N LYS A 24 11.12 -6.57 -10.56
CA LYS A 24 10.68 -7.52 -9.53
C LYS A 24 9.16 -7.66 -9.52
N ASP A 25 8.70 -8.85 -9.12
CA ASP A 25 7.29 -9.12 -8.87
C ASP A 25 6.95 -9.01 -7.38
N PHE A 26 5.76 -8.50 -7.10
CA PHE A 26 5.24 -8.29 -5.76
C PHE A 26 3.90 -8.97 -5.60
N ILE A 27 3.66 -9.47 -4.39
CA ILE A 27 2.36 -9.99 -3.94
C ILE A 27 1.86 -9.08 -2.84
N LYS A 28 0.72 -8.42 -3.06
CA LYS A 28 0.10 -7.50 -2.10
C LYS A 28 -1.41 -7.63 -2.13
N ARG A 29 -2.06 -7.16 -1.08
CA ARG A 29 -3.52 -7.09 -0.99
C ARG A 29 -4.01 -5.76 -1.53
N VAL A 30 -5.00 -5.78 -2.41
CA VAL A 30 -5.79 -4.61 -2.81
C VAL A 30 -6.65 -4.18 -1.64
N ILE A 31 -6.48 -2.93 -1.24
CA ILE A 31 -7.21 -2.26 -0.17
C ILE A 31 -8.14 -1.18 -0.74
N GLY A 32 -7.72 -0.49 -1.80
CA GLY A 32 -8.52 0.54 -2.47
C GLY A 32 -8.62 0.31 -3.98
N LEU A 33 -9.81 0.57 -4.53
CA LEU A 33 -10.16 0.53 -5.94
C LEU A 33 -10.11 1.94 -6.56
N PRO A 34 -10.14 2.06 -7.91
CA PRO A 34 -10.28 3.36 -8.57
C PRO A 34 -11.39 4.22 -7.95
N GLY A 35 -11.06 5.47 -7.63
CA GLY A 35 -11.99 6.43 -7.05
C GLY A 35 -12.13 6.38 -5.53
N ASP A 36 -11.67 5.31 -4.86
CA ASP A 36 -11.73 5.22 -3.40
C ASP A 36 -10.86 6.28 -2.72
N LYS A 37 -11.35 6.83 -1.62
CA LYS A 37 -10.54 7.62 -0.69
C LYS A 37 -9.91 6.70 0.35
N ILE A 38 -8.58 6.74 0.48
CA ILE A 38 -7.81 5.94 1.42
C ILE A 38 -7.16 6.84 2.46
N GLU A 39 -7.32 6.46 3.73
CA GLU A 39 -6.67 7.09 4.86
C GLU A 39 -6.27 6.03 5.88
N ILE A 40 -5.16 6.21 6.57
CA ILE A 40 -4.73 5.35 7.67
C ILE A 40 -4.52 6.23 8.91
N LYS A 41 -5.12 5.85 10.03
CA LYS A 41 -4.97 6.52 11.33
C LYS A 41 -4.56 5.50 12.37
N GLU A 42 -3.39 5.68 12.98
CA GLU A 42 -2.85 4.77 14.00
C GLU A 42 -2.86 3.29 13.56
N GLY A 43 -2.57 3.04 12.28
CA GLY A 43 -2.55 1.72 11.66
C GLY A 43 -3.92 1.20 11.21
N MET A 44 -5.02 1.88 11.55
CA MET A 44 -6.37 1.53 11.09
C MET A 44 -6.65 2.12 9.72
N VAL A 45 -7.13 1.29 8.79
CA VAL A 45 -7.45 1.69 7.42
C VAL A 45 -8.90 2.16 7.31
N PHE A 46 -9.09 3.27 6.59
CA PHE A 46 -10.38 3.85 6.23
C PHE A 46 -10.49 3.90 4.71
N VAL A 47 -11.61 3.40 4.18
CA VAL A 47 -11.97 3.47 2.77
C VAL A 47 -13.27 4.27 2.67
N ASN A 48 -13.25 5.39 1.94
CA ASN A 48 -14.38 6.31 1.83
C ASN A 48 -14.93 6.73 3.20
N ASP A 49 -14.02 7.11 4.12
CA ASP A 49 -14.30 7.49 5.52
C ASP A 49 -14.80 6.37 6.44
N ILE A 50 -14.98 5.16 5.92
CA ILE A 50 -15.45 4.01 6.68
C ILE A 50 -14.27 3.15 7.07
N SER A 51 -14.12 2.87 8.36
CA SER A 51 -13.12 1.90 8.83
C SER A 51 -13.45 0.51 8.29
N ILE A 52 -12.46 -0.18 7.73
CA ILE A 52 -12.61 -1.58 7.30
C ILE A 52 -12.54 -2.58 8.47
N GLY A 53 -12.44 -2.07 9.70
CA GLY A 53 -12.44 -2.86 10.92
C GLY A 53 -11.17 -3.68 11.11
N ARG A 54 -11.28 -4.73 11.93
CA ARG A 54 -10.17 -5.65 12.21
C ARG A 54 -9.93 -6.55 11.00
N GLU A 55 -8.74 -6.45 10.44
CA GLU A 55 -8.30 -7.31 9.34
C GLU A 55 -7.61 -8.57 9.91
N GLU A 56 -8.28 -9.72 9.88
CA GLU A 56 -7.75 -10.97 10.48
C GLU A 56 -6.41 -11.43 9.88
N TYR A 57 -6.13 -11.05 8.64
CA TYR A 57 -4.91 -11.44 7.95
C TYR A 57 -3.69 -10.59 8.36
N VAL A 58 -3.90 -9.42 8.93
CA VAL A 58 -2.85 -8.43 9.21
C VAL A 58 -2.01 -8.83 10.41
N GLN A 59 -0.72 -8.53 10.31
CA GLN A 59 0.23 -8.58 11.41
C GLN A 59 0.83 -7.20 11.64
N PHE A 60 0.83 -6.80 12.91
CA PHE A 60 1.60 -5.67 13.43
C PHE A 60 2.62 -6.25 14.39
N LEU A 61 3.90 -6.07 14.06
CA LEU A 61 5.05 -6.61 14.78
C LEU A 61 5.60 -5.60 15.79
N ASP A 62 5.36 -4.31 15.57
CA ASP A 62 5.89 -3.25 16.41
C ASP A 62 4.86 -2.85 17.48
N GLY A 63 5.33 -2.69 18.72
CA GLY A 63 4.47 -2.30 19.86
C GLY A 63 4.13 -0.80 19.90
N VAL A 64 4.66 0.00 18.97
CA VAL A 64 4.53 1.46 18.95
C VAL A 64 4.18 1.92 17.52
N ARG A 65 3.29 2.91 17.44
CA ARG A 65 2.89 3.58 16.19
C ARG A 65 3.74 4.82 15.96
N TYR A 66 4.13 5.06 14.71
CA TYR A 66 4.81 6.30 14.35
C TYR A 66 3.84 7.49 14.40
N PRO A 67 4.28 8.64 14.93
CA PRO A 67 3.46 9.85 14.91
C PRO A 67 3.18 10.26 13.46
N GLY A 68 1.94 10.65 13.17
CA GLY A 68 1.56 11.01 11.81
C GLY A 68 2.22 12.27 11.27
N ALA A 69 2.66 12.21 10.01
CA ALA A 69 2.98 13.40 9.23
C ALA A 69 1.73 14.22 8.83
N ALA A 70 0.55 13.64 8.99
CA ALA A 70 -0.73 14.12 8.42
C ALA A 70 -1.14 15.53 8.88
N ASN A 71 -0.76 15.97 10.08
CA ASN A 71 -1.10 17.33 10.53
C ASN A 71 -0.24 18.45 9.92
N LYS A 72 0.68 18.13 9.00
CA LYS A 72 1.69 19.09 8.49
C LYS A 72 1.72 19.27 6.97
N THR A 73 0.98 18.49 6.20
CA THR A 73 1.00 18.60 4.72
C THR A 73 -0.38 18.89 4.17
N ASP A 74 -0.44 19.86 3.25
CA ASP A 74 -1.61 20.08 2.41
C ASP A 74 -2.04 18.78 1.68
N PRO A 75 -3.33 18.40 1.71
CA PRO A 75 -3.80 17.16 1.09
C PRO A 75 -3.54 17.05 -0.41
N SER A 76 -3.60 18.16 -1.15
CA SER A 76 -3.33 18.16 -2.60
C SER A 76 -1.85 17.87 -2.87
N LEU A 77 -0.97 18.37 -2.01
CA LEU A 77 0.45 18.11 -2.10
C LEU A 77 0.78 16.66 -1.72
N PHE A 78 0.13 16.13 -0.68
CA PHE A 78 0.26 14.72 -0.32
C PHE A 78 -0.17 13.81 -1.47
N GLN A 79 -1.33 14.08 -2.08
CA GLN A 79 -1.81 13.38 -3.27
C GLN A 79 -0.76 13.39 -4.38
N LYS A 80 -0.24 14.58 -4.71
CA LYS A 80 0.78 14.75 -5.77
C LYS A 80 2.03 13.93 -5.50
N TYR A 81 2.55 13.94 -4.27
CA TYR A 81 3.73 13.16 -3.90
C TYR A 81 3.50 11.66 -3.88
N TRP A 82 2.30 11.25 -3.52
CA TRP A 82 1.92 9.85 -3.54
C TRP A 82 1.79 9.33 -4.99
N GLU A 83 1.11 10.06 -5.87
CA GLU A 83 1.00 9.73 -7.30
C GLU A 83 2.35 9.76 -8.02
N SER A 84 3.23 10.70 -7.66
CA SER A 84 4.58 10.80 -8.21
C SER A 84 5.58 9.81 -7.60
N ARG A 85 5.12 8.89 -6.73
CA ARG A 85 5.96 7.85 -6.09
C ARG A 85 7.04 8.40 -5.16
N GLN A 86 6.84 9.62 -4.64
CA GLN A 86 7.79 10.34 -3.79
C GLN A 86 7.45 10.27 -2.30
N SER A 87 6.27 9.78 -1.93
CA SER A 87 5.82 9.70 -0.53
C SER A 87 6.83 9.04 0.41
N GLY A 88 7.41 7.89 0.03
CA GLY A 88 8.42 7.22 0.85
C GLY A 88 9.69 8.04 1.05
N LYS A 89 10.13 8.78 0.04
CA LYS A 89 11.29 9.67 0.12
C LYS A 89 11.04 10.91 0.97
N ILE A 90 9.82 11.45 0.92
CA ILE A 90 9.46 12.70 1.58
C ILE A 90 9.11 12.47 3.06
N TYR A 91 8.35 11.42 3.36
CA TYR A 91 7.80 11.20 4.70
C TYR A 91 8.46 10.05 5.46
N GLY A 92 9.20 9.17 4.79
CA GLY A 92 9.85 8.03 5.42
C GLY A 92 8.85 7.15 6.19
N GLU A 93 9.16 6.82 7.43
CA GLU A 93 8.30 5.96 8.27
C GLU A 93 7.08 6.67 8.87
N LEU A 94 6.97 8.00 8.76
CA LEU A 94 5.85 8.75 9.34
C LEU A 94 4.51 8.44 8.66
N ILE A 95 4.55 7.89 7.45
CA ILE A 95 3.36 7.45 6.70
C ILE A 95 3.01 5.97 6.92
N ARG A 96 3.80 5.23 7.72
CA ARG A 96 3.57 3.81 7.93
C ARG A 96 2.23 3.54 8.61
N ASP A 97 1.99 4.25 9.71
CA ASP A 97 0.80 4.09 10.56
C ASP A 97 -0.22 5.22 10.36
N ASN A 98 0.16 6.28 9.67
CA ASN A 98 -0.63 7.51 9.54
C ASN A 98 -0.46 8.08 8.12
N PHE A 99 -1.37 7.72 7.21
CA PHE A 99 -1.23 7.94 5.77
C PHE A 99 -2.45 8.66 5.18
N GLY A 100 -2.23 9.52 4.20
CA GLY A 100 -3.29 10.17 3.45
C GLY A 100 -3.91 11.38 4.17
N PRO A 101 -5.13 11.79 3.76
CA PRO A 101 -5.99 11.11 2.78
C PRO A 101 -5.48 11.21 1.34
N VAL A 102 -5.76 10.18 0.53
CA VAL A 102 -5.57 10.19 -0.94
C VAL A 102 -6.79 9.63 -1.65
N LYS A 103 -7.03 10.04 -2.88
CA LYS A 103 -7.98 9.39 -3.79
C LYS A 103 -7.24 8.51 -4.78
N VAL A 104 -7.62 7.25 -4.89
CA VAL A 104 -7.00 6.32 -5.86
C VAL A 104 -7.35 6.79 -7.29
N PRO A 105 -6.34 7.00 -8.17
CA PRO A 105 -6.60 7.43 -9.53
C PRO A 105 -7.39 6.38 -10.33
N GLU A 106 -8.00 6.81 -11.42
CA GLU A 106 -8.62 5.89 -12.39
C GLU A 106 -7.60 4.87 -12.90
N ASN A 107 -8.02 3.62 -13.12
CA ASN A 107 -7.17 2.50 -13.56
C ASN A 107 -5.98 2.19 -12.63
N HIS A 108 -6.07 2.56 -11.35
CA HIS A 108 -5.07 2.26 -10.35
C HIS A 108 -5.65 1.59 -9.12
N TYR A 109 -4.79 0.95 -8.35
CA TYR A 109 -5.14 0.29 -7.09
C TYR A 109 -4.24 0.76 -5.96
N PHE A 110 -4.79 0.81 -4.74
CA PHE A 110 -4.01 0.95 -3.51
C PHE A 110 -3.77 -0.44 -2.92
N VAL A 111 -2.51 -0.83 -2.77
CA VAL A 111 -2.14 -2.15 -2.26
C VAL A 111 -1.30 -2.09 -0.99
N MET A 112 -1.51 -3.03 -0.07
CA MET A 112 -0.75 -3.17 1.17
C MET A 112 -0.28 -4.60 1.37
N GLY A 113 0.86 -4.76 2.05
CA GLY A 113 1.25 -6.07 2.58
C GLY A 113 0.52 -6.38 3.88
N ASP A 114 0.30 -7.66 4.15
CA ASP A 114 -0.35 -8.12 5.39
C ASP A 114 0.57 -7.93 6.62
N ASN A 115 1.90 -7.96 6.44
CA ASN A 115 2.88 -7.56 7.45
C ASN A 115 3.09 -6.04 7.40
N ARG A 116 2.22 -5.29 8.07
CA ARG A 116 2.07 -3.85 7.88
C ARG A 116 3.30 -3.05 8.26
N ASP A 117 4.02 -3.49 9.28
CA ASP A 117 5.17 -2.77 9.83
C ASP A 117 6.47 -3.06 9.04
N ARG A 118 6.45 -4.03 8.13
CA ARG A 118 7.61 -4.47 7.34
C ARG A 118 7.32 -4.55 5.84
N SER A 119 6.26 -3.91 5.38
CA SER A 119 5.85 -3.96 3.98
C SER A 119 6.14 -2.63 3.27
N CYS A 120 7.07 -2.69 2.33
CA CYS A 120 7.14 -1.70 1.25
C CYS A 120 5.96 -1.91 0.30
N ASP A 121 5.02 -0.97 0.29
CA ASP A 121 3.75 -1.02 -0.45
C ASP A 121 3.20 0.39 -0.73
N SER A 122 1.93 0.50 -1.19
CA SER A 122 1.39 1.73 -1.79
C SER A 122 1.51 2.97 -0.93
N ARG A 123 1.68 2.82 0.39
CA ARG A 123 2.03 3.94 1.27
C ARG A 123 3.29 4.68 0.79
N TYR A 124 4.32 3.96 0.35
CA TYR A 124 5.64 4.50 0.07
C TYR A 124 5.86 4.86 -1.41
N TRP A 125 5.68 3.89 -2.30
CA TRP A 125 5.91 4.00 -3.75
C TRP A 125 4.70 4.45 -4.58
N GLY A 126 3.55 4.76 -3.98
CA GLY A 126 2.40 5.25 -4.75
C GLY A 126 1.37 4.21 -5.21
N PRO A 127 0.43 4.62 -6.09
CA PRO A 127 -0.59 3.74 -6.66
C PRO A 127 0.00 2.72 -7.65
N VAL A 128 -0.69 1.59 -7.81
CA VAL A 128 -0.31 0.55 -8.78
C VAL A 128 -1.23 0.64 -10.01
N PRO A 129 -0.70 0.95 -11.21
CA PRO A 129 -1.51 0.96 -12.42
C PRO A 129 -1.96 -0.45 -12.81
N GLU A 130 -3.17 -0.59 -13.32
CA GLU A 130 -3.79 -1.88 -13.64
C GLU A 130 -2.98 -2.72 -14.63
N ASN A 131 -2.33 -2.09 -15.61
CA ASN A 131 -1.52 -2.78 -16.62
C ASN A 131 -0.24 -3.45 -16.07
N TYR A 132 0.14 -3.18 -14.81
CA TYR A 132 1.23 -3.90 -14.14
C TYR A 132 0.75 -5.18 -13.42
N ILE A 133 -0.56 -5.35 -13.26
CA ILE A 133 -1.15 -6.53 -12.61
C ILE A 133 -1.03 -7.73 -13.56
N LYS A 134 -0.34 -8.77 -13.09
CA LYS A 134 -0.18 -10.05 -13.81
C LYS A 134 -1.34 -11.00 -13.55
N GLY A 135 -2.00 -10.87 -12.40
CA GLY A 135 -3.18 -11.67 -12.05
C GLY A 135 -3.42 -11.77 -10.54
N LYS A 136 -4.36 -12.65 -10.17
CA LYS A 136 -4.65 -13.02 -8.79
C LYS A 136 -4.02 -14.39 -8.48
N PRO A 137 -3.54 -14.66 -7.25
CA PRO A 137 -3.03 -15.98 -6.90
C PRO A 137 -4.15 -17.01 -6.95
N LEU A 138 -3.86 -18.20 -7.49
CA LEU A 138 -4.83 -19.31 -7.54
C LEU A 138 -5.00 -20.01 -6.19
N ILE A 139 -3.96 -20.05 -5.35
CA ILE A 139 -3.96 -20.68 -4.03
C ILE A 139 -3.12 -19.84 -3.07
N ILE A 140 -3.65 -19.59 -1.86
CA ILE A 140 -2.88 -19.08 -0.71
C ILE A 140 -2.70 -20.26 0.23
N TYR A 141 -1.46 -20.71 0.47
CA TYR A 141 -1.19 -21.92 1.27
C TYR A 141 -0.46 -21.67 2.60
N TRP A 142 0.04 -20.44 2.84
CA TRP A 142 0.76 -20.06 4.06
C TRP A 142 0.15 -18.81 4.73
N PRO A 143 0.06 -18.76 6.08
CA PRO A 143 0.29 -19.84 7.03
C PRO A 143 -0.69 -21.01 6.85
N LEU A 144 -0.30 -22.23 7.25
CA LEU A 144 -1.12 -23.46 7.04
C LEU A 144 -2.55 -23.33 7.57
N SER A 145 -2.78 -22.53 8.61
CA SER A 145 -4.09 -22.23 9.17
C SER A 145 -4.99 -21.37 8.27
N ARG A 146 -4.49 -20.91 7.10
CA ARG A 146 -5.16 -19.97 6.18
C ARG A 146 -5.18 -20.48 4.74
N ILE A 147 -5.01 -21.79 4.51
CA ILE A 147 -5.09 -22.37 3.17
C ILE A 147 -6.48 -22.04 2.57
N LYS A 148 -6.50 -21.33 1.44
CA LYS A 148 -7.74 -21.03 0.71
C LYS A 148 -7.50 -20.82 -0.78
N ILE A 149 -8.53 -21.15 -1.56
CA ILE A 149 -8.68 -20.72 -2.96
C ILE A 149 -9.36 -19.35 -2.91
N PRO A 150 -8.71 -18.26 -3.38
CA PRO A 150 -9.36 -16.94 -3.44
C PRO A 150 -10.59 -16.99 -4.36
N LYS A 151 -11.67 -16.29 -3.98
CA LYS A 151 -12.85 -16.13 -4.84
C LYS A 151 -12.55 -15.21 -6.02
#